data_AF-F6U4S9-F1
#
_entry.id   AF-F6U4S9-F1
#
_cell.length_a   1.000
_cell.length_b   1.000
_cell.length_c   1.000
_cell.angle_alpha   90.00
_cell.angle_beta   90.00
_cell.angle_gamma   90.00
#
_symmetry.space_group_name_H-M   'P 1'
#
loop_
_entity.id
_entity.type
_entity.pdbx_description
1 polymer ?
#
loop_
_entity_poly.entity_id
_entity_poly.type
_entity_poly.pdbx_seq_one_letter_code
_entity_poly.pdbx_strand_id
1 'polypeptide(L)'
;MNSSLGGSMYYSSEDMLPYRCPSCGSSKRFRSLVALRMHMSIIHDISTGNNGNLTNESTDLLEKSETEGPERVKGTIEDVPSSNAVDAIFNKYSGRMDNILGKYDSKTKQIANRIKMAKQLEQIKQQKRDLNMIRTNWETVHGLSQLVEETDMLINSRPDKSSPNPPLHSTSNLSPQSSLPQPHTSSHAPQDDYLLRRQVDAGVALAAKYKTLAIEAEHKL
;
A
#
# COMPACT_ATOMS: atom_id res chain seq x y z
N MET A 1 61.82 -14.74 45.42
CA MET A 1 61.20 -13.70 44.58
C MET A 1 59.90 -14.28 44.06
N ASN A 2 58.77 -13.78 44.57
CA ASN A 2 57.46 -14.40 44.43
C ASN A 2 56.87 -14.20 43.04
N SER A 3 56.31 -15.28 42.52
CA SER A 3 55.42 -15.33 41.36
C SER A 3 54.15 -14.51 41.60
N SER A 4 53.69 -13.79 40.57
CA SER A 4 52.25 -13.62 40.35
C SER A 4 51.97 -13.41 38.87
N LEU A 5 51.48 -14.51 38.30
CA LEU A 5 50.73 -14.59 37.06
C LEU A 5 49.46 -13.75 37.16
N GLY A 6 49.10 -13.13 36.03
CA GLY A 6 47.74 -13.25 35.52
C GLY A 6 46.72 -12.23 36.03
N GLY A 7 46.09 -11.55 35.08
CA GLY A 7 44.87 -10.80 35.37
C GLY A 7 44.56 -9.77 34.29
N SER A 8 44.50 -10.22 33.03
CA SER A 8 43.85 -9.43 32.00
C SER A 8 42.39 -9.22 32.41
N MET A 9 42.11 -8.04 32.98
CA MET A 9 40.78 -7.57 33.35
C MET A 9 39.99 -7.26 32.08
N TYR A 10 39.60 -8.31 31.35
CA TYR A 10 38.49 -8.22 30.41
C TYR A 10 37.22 -8.09 31.25
N TYR A 11 36.76 -6.86 31.47
CA TYR A 11 35.36 -6.62 31.81
C TYR A 11 34.52 -7.22 30.69
N SER A 12 33.90 -8.38 30.96
CA SER A 12 33.06 -9.05 29.97
C SER A 12 31.89 -8.12 29.65
N SER A 13 31.60 -7.91 28.37
CA SER A 13 30.54 -7.00 27.90
C SER A 13 29.15 -7.37 28.42
N GLU A 14 29.02 -8.56 29.00
CA GLU A 14 27.83 -9.09 29.66
C GLU A 14 27.57 -8.46 31.02
N ASP A 15 28.58 -7.90 31.70
CA ASP A 15 28.41 -7.26 33.02
C ASP A 15 27.76 -5.87 32.95
N MET A 16 27.80 -5.21 31.78
CA MET A 16 27.16 -3.92 31.55
C MET A 16 25.66 -4.01 31.23
N LEU A 17 25.07 -5.22 31.29
CA LEU A 17 23.67 -5.42 30.96
C LEU A 17 22.80 -5.26 32.22
N PRO A 18 21.88 -4.27 32.25
CA PRO A 18 21.16 -3.89 33.47
C PRO A 18 20.05 -4.88 33.86
N TYR A 19 19.56 -5.70 32.93
CA TYR A 19 18.43 -6.59 33.19
C TYR A 19 18.87 -8.06 33.27
N ARG A 20 18.47 -8.78 34.32
CA ARG A 20 18.77 -10.20 34.53
C ARG A 20 17.50 -11.04 34.50
N CYS A 21 17.61 -12.26 33.99
CA CYS A 21 16.50 -13.23 34.10
C CYS A 21 16.49 -13.86 35.50
N PRO A 22 15.37 -13.80 36.24
CA PRO A 22 15.29 -14.40 37.58
C PRO A 22 15.38 -15.93 37.56
N SER A 23 14.95 -16.56 36.46
CA SER A 23 14.96 -18.02 36.32
C SER A 23 16.29 -18.58 35.80
N CYS A 24 17.05 -17.81 35.01
CA CYS A 24 18.39 -18.20 34.53
C CYS A 24 19.53 -17.66 35.41
N GLY A 25 19.25 -16.77 36.36
CA GLY A 25 20.25 -16.15 37.22
C GLY A 25 21.23 -15.24 36.46
N SER A 26 22.48 -15.15 36.95
CA SER A 26 23.54 -14.28 36.41
C SER A 26 24.03 -14.66 35.01
N SER A 27 23.69 -15.85 34.52
CA SER A 27 24.15 -16.40 33.24
C SER A 27 23.51 -15.74 32.01
N LYS A 28 22.35 -15.11 32.16
CA LYS A 28 21.66 -14.41 31.07
C LYS A 28 21.25 -13.02 31.46
N ARG A 29 21.89 -12.04 30.82
CA ARG A 29 21.56 -10.62 30.95
C ARG A 29 21.12 -10.03 29.62
N PHE A 30 20.33 -8.97 29.68
CA PHE A 30 19.65 -8.38 28.52
C PHE A 30 19.86 -6.87 28.48
N ARG A 31 19.98 -6.32 27.27
CA ARG A 31 20.09 -4.87 27.02
C ARG A 31 18.80 -4.11 27.27
N SER A 32 17.64 -4.78 27.20
CA SER A 32 16.34 -4.14 27.35
C SER A 32 15.33 -5.05 28.05
N LEU A 33 14.33 -4.44 28.69
CA LEU A 33 13.18 -5.14 29.28
C LEU A 33 12.37 -5.91 28.23
N VAL A 34 12.34 -5.44 26.99
CA VAL A 34 11.63 -6.13 25.89
C VAL A 34 12.30 -7.46 25.59
N ALA A 35 13.64 -7.48 25.49
CA ALA A 35 14.39 -8.72 25.28
C ALA A 35 14.25 -9.69 26.46
N LEU A 36 14.24 -9.18 27.70
CA LEU A 36 13.97 -10.00 28.89
C LEU A 36 12.56 -10.59 28.86
N ARG A 37 11.52 -9.80 28.56
CA ARG A 37 10.13 -10.29 28.46
C ARG A 37 9.98 -11.35 27.38
N MET A 38 10.59 -11.13 26.22
CA MET A 38 10.56 -12.10 25.13
C MET A 38 11.25 -13.41 25.56
N HIS A 39 12.42 -13.32 26.20
CA HIS A 39 13.11 -14.48 26.76
C HIS A 39 12.25 -15.23 27.80
N MET A 40 11.60 -14.52 28.73
CA MET A 40 10.73 -15.14 29.73
C MET A 40 9.52 -15.82 29.10
N SER A 41 8.93 -15.21 28.06
CA SER A 41 7.77 -15.76 27.36
C SER A 41 8.08 -17.01 26.53
N ILE A 42 9.30 -17.10 25.96
CA ILE A 42 9.69 -18.20 25.08
C ILE A 42 10.36 -19.34 25.85
N ILE A 43 11.22 -19.01 26.82
CA ILE A 43 12.09 -19.98 27.49
C ILE A 43 11.53 -20.45 28.83
N HIS A 44 10.82 -19.59 29.55
CA HIS A 44 10.28 -19.91 30.88
C HIS A 44 8.76 -20.04 30.91
N ASP A 45 8.09 -19.80 29.77
CA ASP A 45 6.64 -19.83 29.60
C ASP A 45 5.88 -19.11 30.73
N ILE A 46 6.51 -18.08 31.32
CA ILE A 46 5.89 -17.17 32.28
C ILE A 46 5.05 -16.21 31.44
N SER A 47 3.91 -16.71 31.00
CA SER A 47 2.81 -15.85 30.60
C SER A 47 2.44 -15.05 31.83
N THR A 48 3.01 -13.85 31.96
CA THR A 48 2.49 -12.82 32.86
C THR A 48 1.04 -12.64 32.48
N GLY A 49 0.16 -13.29 33.23
CA GLY A 49 -1.26 -13.04 33.20
C GLY A 49 -1.44 -11.56 33.46
N ASN A 50 -1.99 -10.86 32.47
CA ASN A 50 -2.46 -9.48 32.61
C ASN A 50 -3.48 -9.43 33.75
N ASN A 51 -3.02 -9.09 34.96
CA ASN A 51 -3.74 -8.15 35.81
C ASN A 51 -3.01 -6.82 35.64
N GLY A 52 -3.57 -5.98 34.79
CA GLY A 52 -3.09 -4.61 34.65
C GLY A 52 -3.35 -3.87 35.95
N ASN A 53 -2.30 -3.60 36.71
CA ASN A 53 -2.08 -2.30 37.34
C ASN A 53 -0.65 -2.25 37.88
N LEU A 54 0.28 -1.70 37.11
CA LEU A 54 1.52 -1.15 37.67
C LEU A 54 1.48 0.34 37.35
N THR A 55 0.68 1.05 38.15
CA THR A 55 0.91 2.45 38.47
C THR A 55 2.35 2.60 38.93
N ASN A 56 3.01 3.59 38.36
CA ASN A 56 4.30 4.07 38.82
C ASN A 56 4.13 4.62 40.24
N GLU A 57 4.44 3.83 41.27
CA GLU A 57 4.76 4.33 42.61
C GLU A 57 5.39 3.21 43.46
N SER A 58 6.15 3.61 44.46
CA SER A 58 6.93 2.79 45.41
C SER A 58 8.27 2.25 44.91
N THR A 59 9.22 3.18 44.89
CA THR A 59 10.50 3.01 45.61
C THR A 59 10.26 2.53 47.05
N ASP A 60 11.30 1.89 47.62
CA ASP A 60 11.42 1.37 48.98
C ASP A 60 10.74 0.02 49.27
N LEU A 61 11.53 -1.05 49.22
CA LEU A 61 12.12 -1.61 50.44
C LEU A 61 13.09 -2.73 50.09
N LEU A 62 14.36 -2.44 50.39
CA LEU A 62 15.43 -3.40 50.57
C LEU A 62 15.15 -4.22 51.85
N GLU A 63 15.83 -5.37 51.94
CA GLU A 63 16.15 -6.15 53.14
C GLU A 63 15.28 -7.38 53.49
N LYS A 64 16.03 -8.49 53.64
CA LYS A 64 15.78 -9.71 54.43
C LYS A 64 14.90 -10.80 53.81
N SER A 65 15.59 -11.83 53.29
CA SER A 65 15.61 -13.13 53.97
C SER A 65 16.66 -14.04 53.34
N GLU A 66 17.68 -14.33 54.12
CA GLU A 66 18.67 -15.37 53.87
C GLU A 66 18.07 -16.77 54.07
N THR A 67 18.83 -17.75 53.58
CA THR A 67 18.85 -19.17 53.98
C THR A 67 17.58 -20.00 53.80
N GLU A 68 17.55 -20.82 52.74
CA GLU A 68 17.10 -22.22 52.83
C GLU A 68 17.77 -23.03 51.72
N GLY A 69 18.38 -24.16 52.10
CA GLY A 69 19.27 -24.97 51.28
C GLY A 69 18.57 -25.83 50.23
N PRO A 70 19.32 -26.42 49.27
CA PRO A 70 18.75 -27.29 48.26
C PRO A 70 18.50 -28.69 48.85
N GLU A 71 17.26 -28.97 49.28
CA GLU A 71 16.84 -30.33 49.52
C GLU A 71 16.75 -31.10 48.19
N ARG A 72 17.54 -32.17 48.17
CA ARG A 72 17.74 -33.11 47.08
C ARG A 72 16.45 -33.90 46.86
N VAL A 73 15.62 -33.46 45.91
CA VAL A 73 14.43 -34.23 45.47
C VAL A 73 14.90 -35.54 44.82
N LYS A 74 14.69 -36.62 45.57
CA LYS A 74 14.88 -38.01 45.17
C LYS A 74 13.72 -38.35 44.24
N GLY A 75 13.99 -38.43 42.93
CA GLY A 75 12.99 -38.77 41.92
C GLY A 75 12.51 -40.21 42.05
N THR A 76 11.30 -40.40 42.55
CA THR A 76 10.53 -41.63 42.38
C THR A 76 9.85 -41.54 41.01
N ILE A 77 10.33 -42.33 40.06
CA ILE A 77 9.74 -42.50 38.73
C ILE A 77 8.60 -43.50 38.91
N GLU A 78 7.40 -43.06 39.29
CA GLU A 78 6.11 -43.73 39.02
C GLU A 78 4.98 -42.74 39.34
N ASP A 79 4.78 -41.74 38.49
CA ASP A 79 3.52 -40.97 38.48
C ASP A 79 3.07 -40.87 37.02
N VAL A 80 2.38 -41.92 36.57
CA VAL A 80 1.59 -41.84 35.34
C VAL A 80 0.48 -40.82 35.64
N PRO A 81 0.43 -39.66 34.95
CA PRO A 81 -0.59 -38.68 35.20
C PRO A 81 -1.96 -39.33 34.98
N SER A 82 -2.80 -39.31 36.01
CA SER A 82 -4.20 -39.74 35.94
C SER A 82 -4.85 -39.18 34.68
N SER A 83 -5.66 -39.98 33.98
CA SER A 83 -6.39 -39.56 32.76
C SER A 83 -7.04 -38.18 32.92
N ASN A 84 -7.56 -37.89 34.11
CA ASN A 84 -8.18 -36.61 34.45
C ASN A 84 -7.21 -35.42 34.42
N ALA A 85 -5.93 -35.63 34.74
CA ALA A 85 -4.89 -34.60 34.66
C ALA A 85 -4.51 -34.31 33.20
N VAL A 86 -4.49 -35.33 32.34
CA VAL A 86 -4.25 -35.16 30.89
C VAL A 86 -5.39 -34.38 30.24
N ASP A 87 -6.64 -34.71 30.58
CA ASP A 87 -7.82 -34.00 30.08
C ASP A 87 -7.88 -32.54 30.56
N ALA A 88 -7.50 -32.28 31.82
CA ALA A 88 -7.43 -30.91 32.35
C ALA A 88 -6.37 -30.06 31.63
N ILE A 89 -5.22 -30.66 31.31
CA ILE A 89 -4.17 -30.00 30.51
C ILE A 89 -4.69 -29.73 29.10
N PHE A 90 -5.26 -30.74 28.44
CA PHE A 90 -5.79 -30.59 27.08
C PHE A 90 -6.86 -29.49 26.99
N ASN A 91 -7.83 -29.48 27.89
CA ASN A 91 -8.88 -28.45 27.94
C ASN A 91 -8.31 -27.04 28.16
N LYS A 92 -7.28 -26.92 29.01
CA LYS A 92 -6.59 -25.64 29.24
C LYS A 92 -5.85 -25.14 28.00
N TYR A 93 -5.24 -26.03 27.23
CA TYR A 93 -4.57 -25.68 25.97
C TYR A 93 -5.57 -25.41 24.84
N SER A 94 -6.66 -26.19 24.74
CA SER A 94 -7.71 -26.01 23.74
C SER A 94 -8.32 -24.61 23.83
N GLY A 95 -8.75 -24.18 25.03
CA GLY A 95 -9.34 -22.85 25.20
C GLY A 95 -8.35 -21.69 24.91
N ARG A 96 -7.05 -21.90 25.15
CA ARG A 96 -6.01 -20.92 24.76
C ARG A 96 -5.84 -20.86 23.25
N MET A 97 -5.83 -22.00 22.57
CA MET A 97 -5.72 -22.06 21.12
C MET A 97 -6.93 -21.42 20.44
N ASP A 98 -8.14 -21.66 20.91
CA ASP A 98 -9.35 -21.01 20.37
C ASP A 98 -9.30 -19.49 20.53
N ASN A 99 -8.80 -18.98 21.67
CA ASN A 99 -8.61 -17.54 21.88
C ASN A 99 -7.58 -16.95 20.90
N ILE A 100 -6.48 -17.66 20.67
CA ILE A 100 -5.42 -17.25 19.74
C ILE A 100 -5.97 -17.25 18.31
N LEU A 101 -6.63 -18.33 17.88
CA LEU A 101 -7.24 -18.47 16.56
C LEU A 101 -8.30 -17.38 16.33
N GLY A 102 -9.15 -17.10 17.33
CA GLY A 102 -10.14 -16.03 17.26
C GLY A 102 -9.52 -14.64 17.06
N LYS A 103 -8.38 -14.35 17.71
CA LYS A 103 -7.60 -13.12 17.49
C LYS A 103 -7.05 -13.03 16.06
N TYR A 104 -6.55 -14.13 15.51
CA TYR A 104 -6.06 -14.17 14.13
C TYR A 104 -7.17 -14.03 13.10
N ASP A 105 -8.33 -14.66 13.32
CA ASP A 105 -9.50 -14.51 12.46
C ASP A 105 -10.00 -13.05 12.44
N SER A 106 -10.13 -12.42 13.62
CA SER A 106 -10.50 -11.01 13.73
C SER A 106 -9.51 -10.08 13.00
N LYS A 107 -8.20 -10.31 13.17
CA LYS A 107 -7.17 -9.56 12.42
C LYS A 107 -7.28 -9.78 10.91
N THR A 108 -7.54 -11.01 10.46
CA THR A 108 -7.69 -11.35 9.05
C THR A 108 -8.88 -10.61 8.44
N LYS A 109 -10.02 -10.59 9.14
CA LYS A 109 -11.21 -9.82 8.75
C LYS A 109 -10.92 -8.32 8.69
N GLN A 110 -10.19 -7.78 9.65
CA GLN A 110 -9.79 -6.38 9.65
C GLN A 110 -8.89 -6.04 8.44
N ILE A 111 -7.93 -6.89 8.11
CA ILE A 111 -7.05 -6.72 6.94
C ILE A 111 -7.87 -6.78 5.65
N ALA A 112 -8.76 -7.76 5.51
CA ALA A 112 -9.64 -7.89 4.34
C ALA A 112 -10.49 -6.62 4.13
N ASN A 113 -11.06 -6.06 5.22
CA ASN A 113 -11.81 -4.81 5.16
C ASN A 113 -10.95 -3.63 4.73
N ARG A 114 -9.71 -3.52 5.22
CA ARG A 114 -8.78 -2.45 4.80
C ARG A 114 -8.41 -2.57 3.33
N ILE A 115 -8.20 -3.78 2.82
CA ILE A 115 -7.96 -4.03 1.39
C ILE A 115 -9.17 -3.61 0.55
N LYS A 116 -10.38 -3.94 1.00
CA LYS A 116 -11.63 -3.53 0.32
C LYS A 116 -11.75 -2.00 0.24
N MET A 117 -11.49 -1.29 1.35
CA MET A 117 -11.51 0.18 1.37
C MET A 117 -10.41 0.79 0.49
N ALA A 118 -9.21 0.21 0.47
CA ALA A 118 -8.13 0.68 -0.39
C ALA A 118 -8.51 0.58 -1.88
N LYS A 119 -9.17 -0.51 -2.29
CA LYS A 119 -9.69 -0.66 -3.66
C LYS A 119 -10.76 0.39 -3.98
N GLN A 120 -11.69 0.64 -3.06
CA GLN A 120 -12.71 1.69 -3.24
C GLN A 120 -12.08 3.08 -3.36
N LEU A 121 -11.06 3.39 -2.55
CA LEU A 121 -10.35 4.66 -2.63
C LEU A 121 -9.66 4.84 -3.98
N GLU A 122 -9.03 3.79 -4.52
CA GLU A 122 -8.39 3.88 -5.83
C GLU A 122 -9.42 4.07 -6.96
N GLN A 123 -10.59 3.44 -6.85
CA GLN A 123 -11.70 3.66 -7.77
C GLN A 123 -12.18 5.12 -7.74
N ILE A 124 -12.34 5.71 -6.56
CA ILE A 124 -12.73 7.12 -6.40
C ILE A 124 -11.67 8.05 -7.01
N LYS A 125 -10.39 7.76 -6.80
CA LYS A 125 -9.30 8.54 -7.42
C LYS A 125 -9.35 8.45 -8.94
N GLN A 126 -9.62 7.28 -9.49
CA GLN A 126 -9.78 7.10 -10.93
C GLN A 126 -10.96 7.93 -11.45
N GLN A 127 -12.13 7.83 -10.82
CA GLN A 127 -13.30 8.63 -11.18
C GLN A 127 -12.99 10.14 -11.16
N LYS A 128 -12.22 10.61 -10.17
CA LYS A 128 -11.79 12.01 -10.10
C LYS A 128 -10.87 12.40 -11.27
N ARG A 129 -9.94 11.53 -11.68
CA ARG A 129 -9.09 11.77 -12.86
C ARG A 129 -9.93 11.87 -14.12
N ASP A 130 -10.89 10.96 -14.30
CA ASP A 130 -11.76 10.92 -15.47
C ASP A 130 -12.64 12.16 -15.54
N LEU A 131 -13.24 12.58 -14.42
CA LEU A 131 -14.01 13.83 -14.34
C LEU A 131 -13.17 15.07 -14.66
N ASN A 132 -11.91 15.10 -14.22
CA ASN A 132 -11.02 16.21 -14.53
C ASN A 132 -10.69 16.27 -16.04
N MET A 133 -10.47 15.12 -16.67
CA MET A 133 -10.27 15.03 -18.12
C MET A 133 -11.52 15.47 -18.89
N ILE A 134 -12.72 15.05 -18.45
CA ILE A 134 -13.98 15.49 -19.06
C ILE A 134 -14.12 17.01 -18.95
N ARG A 135 -13.79 17.59 -17.79
CA ARG A 135 -13.80 19.05 -17.59
C ARG A 135 -12.86 19.76 -18.57
N THR A 136 -11.60 19.33 -18.67
CA THR A 136 -10.62 19.98 -19.59
C THR A 136 -11.05 19.87 -21.06
N ASN A 137 -11.64 18.73 -21.44
CA ASN A 137 -12.18 18.56 -22.78
C ASN A 137 -13.36 19.50 -23.04
N TRP A 138 -14.25 19.65 -22.06
CA TRP A 138 -15.37 20.59 -22.15
C TRP A 138 -14.89 22.04 -22.28
N GLU A 139 -13.90 22.46 -21.48
CA GLU A 139 -13.28 23.79 -21.58
C GLU A 139 -12.66 24.02 -22.97
N THR A 140 -12.00 23.00 -23.53
CA THR A 140 -11.40 23.06 -24.87
C THR A 140 -12.47 23.22 -25.94
N VAL A 141 -13.54 22.41 -25.90
CA VAL A 141 -14.66 22.51 -26.85
C VAL A 141 -15.34 23.87 -26.75
N HIS A 142 -15.54 24.38 -25.53
CA HIS A 142 -16.12 25.70 -25.31
C HIS A 142 -15.24 26.82 -25.89
N GLY A 143 -13.92 26.75 -25.70
CA GLY A 143 -12.97 27.70 -26.29
C GLY A 143 -12.98 27.67 -27.82
N LEU A 144 -13.05 26.47 -28.42
CA LEU A 144 -13.18 26.33 -29.88
C LEU A 144 -14.51 26.92 -30.38
N SER A 145 -15.60 26.75 -29.64
CA SER A 145 -16.90 27.34 -29.99
C SER A 145 -16.83 28.87 -30.07
N GLN A 146 -16.15 29.52 -29.11
CA GLN A 146 -15.97 30.97 -29.11
C GLN A 146 -15.15 31.45 -30.32
N LEU A 147 -14.09 30.72 -30.69
CA LEU A 147 -13.28 31.05 -31.87
C LEU A 147 -14.07 30.93 -33.18
N VAL A 148 -14.98 29.96 -33.27
CA VAL A 148 -15.89 29.82 -34.42
C VAL A 148 -16.82 31.03 -34.50
N GLU A 149 -17.44 31.44 -33.39
CA GLU A 149 -18.31 32.61 -33.33
C GLU A 149 -17.57 33.91 -33.70
N GLU A 150 -16.34 34.11 -33.20
CA GLU A 150 -15.50 35.25 -33.58
C GLU A 150 -15.17 35.26 -35.07
N THR A 151 -14.88 34.10 -35.65
CA THR A 151 -14.58 33.97 -37.08
C THR A 151 -15.79 34.28 -37.95
N ASP A 152 -16.98 33.81 -37.56
CA ASP A 152 -18.23 34.09 -38.27
C ASP A 152 -18.58 35.59 -38.22
N MET A 153 -18.35 36.26 -37.09
CA MET A 153 -18.51 37.71 -36.99
C MET A 153 -17.57 38.46 -37.95
N LEU A 154 -16.31 38.03 -38.07
CA LEU A 154 -15.33 38.64 -38.97
C LEU A 154 -15.67 38.39 -40.46
N ILE A 155 -16.17 37.21 -40.80
CA ILE A 155 -16.61 36.88 -42.16
C ILE A 155 -17.81 37.73 -42.56
N ASN A 156 -18.82 37.82 -41.68
CA ASN A 156 -20.05 38.57 -41.95
C ASN A 156 -19.86 40.11 -41.90
N SER A 157 -18.79 40.59 -41.28
CA SER A 157 -18.44 42.02 -41.22
C SER A 157 -17.62 42.50 -42.41
N ARG A 158 -17.28 41.64 -43.38
CA ARG A 158 -16.64 42.11 -44.63
C ARG A 158 -17.65 42.97 -45.39
N PRO A 159 -17.38 44.27 -45.60
CA PRO A 159 -18.27 45.11 -46.38
C PRO A 159 -18.36 44.54 -47.78
N ASP A 160 -19.60 44.36 -48.26
CA ASP A 160 -19.90 43.99 -49.64
C ASP A 160 -19.12 44.92 -50.56
N LYS A 161 -18.04 44.41 -51.14
CA LYS A 161 -17.37 45.05 -52.26
C LYS A 161 -18.23 44.80 -53.49
N SER A 162 -19.41 45.44 -53.53
CA SER A 162 -20.06 45.80 -54.78
C SER A 162 -19.22 46.89 -55.45
N SER A 163 -18.01 46.53 -55.88
CA SER A 163 -17.19 47.32 -56.79
C SER A 163 -17.50 46.85 -58.21
N PRO A 164 -17.79 47.73 -59.16
CA PRO A 164 -18.09 47.35 -60.54
C PRO A 164 -16.88 46.65 -61.17
N ASN A 165 -17.12 45.59 -61.93
CA ASN A 165 -16.12 44.92 -62.75
C ASN A 165 -15.31 45.94 -63.58
N PRO A 166 -13.97 45.93 -63.55
CA PRO A 166 -13.19 46.59 -64.59
C PRO A 166 -13.32 45.82 -65.91
N PRO A 167 -13.29 46.50 -67.07
CA PRO A 167 -13.53 45.89 -68.36
C PRO A 167 -12.41 44.91 -68.74
N LEU A 168 -12.82 43.78 -69.29
CA LEU A 168 -11.96 42.77 -69.92
C LEU A 168 -11.25 43.41 -71.12
N HIS A 169 -9.96 43.73 -70.97
CA HIS A 169 -9.09 43.93 -72.11
C HIS A 169 -8.40 42.62 -72.46
N SER A 170 -8.87 42.05 -73.58
CA SER A 170 -8.21 40.99 -74.33
C SER A 170 -6.85 41.45 -74.82
N THR A 171 -5.78 40.76 -74.40
CA THR A 171 -4.55 40.65 -75.18
C THR A 171 -4.07 39.21 -75.16
N SER A 172 -4.38 38.54 -76.26
CA SER A 172 -3.68 37.35 -76.74
C SER A 172 -2.23 37.75 -77.06
N ASN A 173 -1.22 37.00 -76.58
CA ASN A 173 -0.31 36.24 -77.43
C ASN A 173 0.98 35.76 -76.72
N LEU A 174 1.35 34.53 -77.10
CA LEU A 174 2.70 33.96 -77.25
C LEU A 174 3.42 33.36 -76.02
N SER A 175 3.26 32.03 -75.94
CA SER A 175 4.33 31.04 -76.15
C SER A 175 5.27 30.61 -75.00
N PRO A 176 5.83 29.38 -75.11
CA PRO A 176 5.98 28.46 -74.00
C PRO A 176 7.46 28.27 -73.58
N GLN A 177 7.62 27.44 -72.53
CA GLN A 177 8.86 26.93 -71.92
C GLN A 177 9.17 27.59 -70.58
N SER A 178 8.94 26.82 -69.51
CA SER A 178 9.86 26.66 -68.38
C SER A 178 9.22 25.70 -67.36
N SER A 179 9.77 24.50 -67.30
CA SER A 179 9.94 23.73 -66.05
C SER A 179 8.68 23.38 -65.25
N LEU A 180 8.09 22.21 -65.52
CA LEU A 180 7.29 21.50 -64.53
C LEU A 180 8.12 21.29 -63.25
N PRO A 181 7.66 21.73 -62.06
CA PRO A 181 8.01 21.05 -60.83
C PRO A 181 7.21 19.75 -60.82
N GLN A 182 7.92 18.62 -60.74
CA GLN A 182 7.27 17.33 -60.50
C GLN A 182 6.38 17.43 -59.25
N PRO A 183 5.17 16.86 -59.26
CA PRO A 183 4.42 16.69 -58.03
C PRO A 183 5.24 15.74 -57.16
N HIS A 184 5.84 16.27 -56.09
CA HIS A 184 6.30 15.44 -54.99
C HIS A 184 5.04 14.73 -54.50
N THR A 185 4.88 13.48 -54.91
CA THR A 185 4.04 12.52 -54.22
C THR A 185 4.66 12.36 -52.85
N SER A 186 4.30 13.27 -51.95
CA SER A 186 4.51 13.10 -50.53
C SER A 186 3.70 11.89 -50.13
N SER A 187 4.35 10.74 -50.23
CA SER A 187 4.03 9.51 -49.55
C SER A 187 4.21 9.74 -48.04
N HIS A 188 3.52 10.73 -47.49
CA HIS A 188 3.27 10.77 -46.07
C HIS A 188 2.11 9.83 -45.80
N ALA A 189 2.51 8.67 -45.31
CA ALA A 189 1.67 7.55 -44.93
C ALA A 189 0.43 7.98 -44.11
N PRO A 190 -0.69 7.24 -44.21
CA PRO A 190 -1.92 7.47 -43.47
C PRO A 190 -1.79 7.01 -42.00
N GLN A 191 -0.73 7.42 -41.30
CA GLN A 191 -0.48 7.00 -39.92
C GLN A 191 -1.38 7.74 -38.92
N ASP A 192 -1.71 9.01 -39.18
CA ASP A 192 -2.53 9.81 -38.27
C ASP A 192 -4.00 9.37 -38.28
N ASP A 193 -4.53 9.04 -39.47
CA ASP A 193 -5.89 8.48 -39.59
C ASP A 193 -6.00 7.11 -38.92
N TYR A 194 -4.93 6.30 -38.93
CA TYR A 194 -4.92 5.00 -38.26
C TYR A 194 -4.97 5.14 -36.73
N LEU A 195 -4.23 6.10 -36.17
CA LEU A 195 -4.23 6.36 -34.72
C LEU A 195 -5.59 6.90 -34.24
N LEU A 196 -6.20 7.81 -35.01
CA LEU A 196 -7.53 8.33 -34.71
C LEU A 196 -8.57 7.21 -34.75
N ARG A 197 -8.53 6.35 -35.78
CA ARG A 197 -9.45 5.20 -35.90
C ARG A 197 -9.28 4.22 -34.75
N ARG A 198 -8.03 3.94 -34.35
CA ARG A 198 -7.73 3.06 -33.23
C ARG A 198 -8.21 3.61 -31.88
N GLN A 199 -8.16 4.93 -31.70
CA GLN A 199 -8.75 5.59 -30.52
C GLN A 199 -10.27 5.51 -30.52
N VAL A 200 -10.92 5.73 -31.66
CA VAL A 200 -12.38 5.60 -31.81
C VAL A 200 -12.82 4.15 -31.54
N ASP A 201 -12.14 3.17 -32.13
CA ASP A 201 -12.44 1.75 -31.92
C ASP A 201 -12.24 1.32 -30.46
N ALA A 202 -11.18 1.82 -29.80
CA ALA A 202 -10.96 1.60 -28.38
C ALA A 202 -12.08 2.22 -27.52
N GLY A 203 -12.55 3.41 -27.87
CA GLY A 203 -13.68 4.08 -27.22
C GLY A 203 -14.99 3.30 -27.36
N VAL A 204 -15.28 2.80 -28.57
CA VAL A 204 -16.47 1.98 -28.86
C VAL A 204 -16.42 0.66 -28.08
N ALA A 205 -15.27 -0.01 -28.04
CA ALA A 205 -15.10 -1.25 -27.28
C ALA A 205 -15.28 -1.03 -25.76
N LEU A 206 -14.78 0.09 -25.23
CA LEU A 206 -14.94 0.44 -23.82
C LEU A 206 -16.42 0.71 -23.48
N ALA A 207 -17.13 1.45 -24.34
CA ALA A 207 -18.55 1.73 -24.17
C ALA A 207 -19.40 0.45 -24.19
N ALA A 208 -19.10 -0.48 -25.09
CA ALA A 208 -19.77 -1.79 -25.13
C ALA A 208 -19.55 -2.59 -23.83
N LYS A 209 -18.34 -2.56 -23.26
CA LYS A 209 -18.01 -3.24 -22.01
C LYS A 209 -18.71 -2.64 -20.79
N TYR A 210 -18.88 -1.32 -20.75
CA TYR A 210 -19.66 -0.67 -19.68
C TYR A 210 -21.16 -0.99 -19.80
N LYS A 211 -21.69 -1.08 -21.03
CA LYS A 211 -23.09 -1.45 -21.26
C LYS A 211 -23.38 -2.88 -20.79
N THR A 212 -22.49 -3.83 -21.03
CA THR A 212 -22.67 -5.21 -20.54
C THR A 212 -22.57 -5.31 -19.02
N LEU A 213 -21.64 -4.58 -18.39
CA LEU A 213 -21.53 -4.54 -16.92
C LEU A 213 -22.75 -3.90 -16.26
N ALA A 214 -23.36 -2.89 -16.89
CA ALA A 214 -24.61 -2.29 -16.40
C ALA A 214 -25.78 -3.29 -16.41
N ILE A 215 -25.94 -4.04 -17.51
CA ILE A 215 -26.96 -5.09 -17.62
C ILE A 215 -26.72 -6.21 -16.60
N GLU A 216 -25.47 -6.62 -16.38
CA GLU A 216 -25.15 -7.66 -15.39
C GLU A 216 -25.39 -7.19 -13.94
N ALA A 217 -25.24 -5.89 -13.67
CA ALA A 217 -25.55 -5.30 -12.36
C ALA A 217 -27.05 -5.24 -12.10
N GLU A 218 -27.87 -4.94 -13.12
CA GLU A 218 -29.34 -4.93 -13.03
C GLU A 218 -29.92 -6.33 -12.78
N HIS A 219 -29.30 -7.39 -13.34
CA HIS A 219 -29.73 -8.77 -13.13
C HIS A 219 -29.36 -9.37 -11.77
N LYS A 220 -28.51 -8.70 -10.98
CA LYS A 220 -28.06 -9.16 -9.65
C LYS A 220 -28.76 -8.45 -8.49
N LEU A 221 -29.68 -7.53 -8.79
CA LEU A 221 -30.59 -6.89 -7.84
C LEU A 221 -31.96 -7.58 -7.88
#